data_AF-A0A448WEG7-F1
#
_entry.id   AF-A0A448WEG7-F1
#
_cell.length_a   1.000
_cell.length_b   1.000
_cell.length_c   1.000
_cell.angle_alpha   90.00
_cell.angle_beta   90.00
_cell.angle_gamma   90.00
#
_symmetry.space_group_name_H-M   'P 1'
#
loop_
_entity.id
_entity.type
_entity.pdbx_description
1 polymer ?
#
loop_
_entity_poly.entity_id
_entity_poly.type
_entity_poly.pdbx_seq_one_letter_code
_entity_poly.pdbx_strand_id
1 'polypeptide(L)'
;MSSPIYLHIFIFPETLGIPLEFVQPLQDYCITELVTEPFTLSCQLSRAPRTPIIWTKDKRLLLPDGGDSKRVHIEEDMKGTVHRIIFDKIVETDLGVYSIQAEKVLSTARLDMRRSICLHLVSYANKMREIHFSHVFLILFLVAPTLLTTDLSSEIVMVAGTSNVIDVPFLASPKSKVTWTCGRPGDIVPSQKPRFKIDTGSGSTSLALVKVRLEDEGVYQVCIANELGDCILRLNLKVLDRPSAPRQPEAKDNTSESLILTWLPPESPGVLLSPELEPEVLEYLVECREVSSKVWREIGRTHGDLTIPVTGLEPNQNYLFRVAAMNQRGRSEFVETKPISTKLHYGRLTCNALVIFTLINSQ
;
A
#
# COMPACT_ATOMS: atom_id res chain seq x y z
N MET A 1 25.44 30.58 70.08
CA MET A 1 26.66 30.22 69.33
C MET A 1 26.43 28.84 68.74
N SER A 2 25.94 28.81 67.50
CA SER A 2 25.58 27.61 66.75
C SER A 2 26.57 27.43 65.62
N SER A 3 27.46 26.45 65.76
CA SER A 3 28.44 26.07 64.75
C SER A 3 27.74 25.32 63.61
N PRO A 4 27.97 25.64 62.32
CA PRO A 4 27.38 24.89 61.23
C PRO A 4 28.16 23.59 61.00
N ILE A 5 27.43 22.47 60.95
CA ILE A 5 27.94 21.16 60.55
C ILE A 5 28.04 21.17 59.02
N TYR A 6 29.26 21.06 58.49
CA TYR A 6 29.50 20.82 57.07
C TYR A 6 29.11 19.37 56.74
N LEU A 7 27.97 19.17 56.10
CA LEU A 7 27.60 17.88 55.52
C LEU A 7 28.35 17.74 54.18
N HIS A 8 29.41 16.93 54.16
CA HIS A 8 30.06 16.50 52.92
C HIS A 8 29.11 15.56 52.17
N ILE A 9 28.36 16.12 51.22
CA ILE A 9 27.57 15.32 50.27
C ILE A 9 28.56 14.71 49.27
N PHE A 10 28.85 13.42 49.45
CA PHE A 10 29.50 12.62 48.41
C PHE A 10 28.52 12.42 47.26
N ILE A 11 28.64 13.27 46.22
CA ILE A 11 27.98 13.04 44.94
C ILE A 11 28.82 11.98 44.22
N PHE A 12 28.31 10.75 44.12
CA PHE A 12 28.88 9.73 43.24
C PHE A 12 28.79 10.24 41.78
N PRO A 13 29.90 10.25 41.03
CA PRO A 13 29.92 10.77 39.66
C PRO A 13 29.51 9.67 38.68
N GLU A 14 28.29 9.17 38.80
CA GLU A 14 27.64 8.40 37.74
C GLU A 14 26.18 8.82 37.75
N THR A 15 25.80 9.74 36.85
CA THR A 15 24.43 9.93 36.31
C THR A 15 24.25 11.32 35.69
N LEU A 16 25.15 11.73 34.80
CA LEU A 16 24.86 12.79 33.83
C LEU A 16 24.86 12.14 32.44
N GLY A 17 23.67 12.03 31.86
CA GLY A 17 23.56 12.25 30.41
C GLY A 17 22.79 11.27 29.54
N ILE A 18 22.39 10.08 30.00
CA ILE A 18 21.62 9.17 29.15
C ILE A 18 20.13 9.21 29.54
N PRO A 19 19.27 9.91 28.77
CA PRO A 19 17.83 9.86 28.98
C PRO A 19 17.35 8.42 28.81
N LEU A 20 16.40 8.00 29.65
CA LEU A 20 15.79 6.69 29.51
C LEU A 20 14.90 6.72 28.27
N GLU A 21 15.20 5.88 27.29
CA GLU A 21 14.44 5.74 26.05
C GLU A 21 14.43 4.28 25.60
N PHE A 22 13.46 3.91 24.77
CA PHE A 22 13.41 2.60 24.14
C PHE A 22 14.32 2.60 22.90
N VAL A 23 15.50 2.01 23.04
CA VAL A 23 16.39 1.73 21.91
C VAL A 23 15.74 0.73 20.95
N GLN A 24 15.01 -0.24 21.51
CA GLN A 24 14.13 -1.13 20.77
C GLN A 24 12.76 -1.14 21.45
N PRO A 25 11.75 -0.45 20.91
CA PRO A 25 10.39 -0.50 21.45
C PRO A 25 9.76 -1.87 21.20
N LEU A 26 8.67 -2.15 21.92
CA LEU A 26 7.84 -3.30 21.59
C LEU A 26 7.30 -3.16 20.16
N GLN A 27 7.18 -4.30 19.47
CA GLN A 27 6.70 -4.36 18.10
C GLN A 27 5.36 -5.09 18.06
N ASP A 28 4.44 -4.55 17.28
CA ASP A 28 3.18 -5.23 16.96
C ASP A 28 3.48 -6.57 16.29
N TYR A 29 2.78 -7.61 16.72
CA TYR A 29 2.98 -8.95 16.19
C TYR A 29 1.64 -9.62 15.92
N CYS A 30 1.52 -10.17 14.72
CA CYS A 30 0.34 -10.91 14.29
C CYS A 30 0.73 -12.36 14.07
N ILE A 31 0.24 -13.25 14.93
CA ILE A 31 0.47 -14.69 14.80
C ILE A 31 -0.37 -15.22 13.64
N THR A 32 0.29 -15.80 12.64
CA THR A 32 -0.35 -16.36 11.43
C THR A 32 -0.22 -17.88 11.34
N GLU A 33 0.66 -18.49 12.13
CA GLU A 33 0.99 -19.92 12.10
C GLU A 33 0.98 -20.54 13.50
N LEU A 34 1.01 -21.88 13.59
CA LEU A 34 1.07 -22.58 14.87
C LEU A 34 2.48 -22.42 15.45
N VAL A 35 2.60 -21.62 16.50
CA VAL A 35 3.88 -21.39 17.17
C VAL A 35 4.13 -22.57 18.12
N THR A 36 5.07 -23.45 17.74
CA THR A 36 5.46 -24.64 18.53
C THR A 36 6.58 -24.34 19.52
N GLU A 37 7.35 -23.28 19.29
CA GLU A 37 8.43 -22.80 20.13
C GLU A 37 7.95 -21.67 21.06
N PRO A 38 8.63 -21.40 22.20
CA PRO A 38 8.23 -20.30 23.07
C PRO A 38 8.33 -18.96 22.33
N PHE A 39 7.24 -18.19 22.37
CA PHE A 39 7.17 -16.87 21.75
C PHE A 39 7.60 -15.80 22.74
N THR A 40 8.34 -14.77 22.28
CA THR A 40 8.83 -13.71 23.16
C THR A 40 8.51 -12.33 22.60
N LEU A 41 7.86 -11.50 23.41
CA LEU A 41 7.81 -10.05 23.20
C LEU A 41 8.96 -9.43 23.99
N SER A 42 9.82 -8.65 23.33
CA SER A 42 10.98 -8.03 23.97
C SER A 42 11.15 -6.57 23.60
N CYS A 43 11.65 -5.79 24.55
CA CYS A 43 12.08 -4.42 24.32
C CYS A 43 13.43 -4.15 24.99
N GLN A 44 14.14 -3.14 24.52
CA GLN A 44 15.43 -2.71 25.04
C GLN A 44 15.42 -1.21 25.39
N LEU A 45 15.87 -0.90 26.60
CA LEU A 45 16.06 0.44 27.14
C LEU A 45 17.51 0.90 26.97
N SER A 46 17.71 2.21 26.86
CA SER A 46 19.04 2.84 26.78
C SER A 46 19.89 2.65 28.03
N ARG A 47 19.24 2.43 29.19
CA ARG A 47 19.86 2.15 30.49
C ARG A 47 18.88 1.41 31.40
N ALA A 48 19.37 0.85 32.50
CA ALA A 48 18.52 0.31 33.54
C ALA A 48 17.61 1.40 34.14
N PRO A 49 16.30 1.12 34.33
CA PRO A 49 15.38 2.05 34.96
C PRO A 49 15.68 2.17 36.45
N ARG A 50 15.47 3.36 37.02
CA ARG A 50 15.67 3.61 38.47
C ARG A 50 14.47 3.16 39.31
N THR A 51 13.34 2.95 38.65
CA THR A 51 12.08 2.50 39.26
C THR A 51 11.69 1.15 38.66
N PRO A 52 10.97 0.30 39.42
CA PRO A 52 10.45 -0.95 38.87
C PRO A 52 9.55 -0.67 37.67
N ILE A 53 9.65 -1.54 36.67
CA ILE A 53 8.84 -1.47 35.46
C ILE A 53 7.45 -2.00 35.73
N ILE A 54 6.47 -1.42 35.04
CA ILE A 54 5.08 -1.84 35.09
C ILE A 54 4.70 -2.43 33.73
N TRP A 55 4.32 -3.70 33.74
CA TRP A 55 3.73 -4.37 32.59
C TRP A 55 2.22 -4.37 32.70
N THR A 56 1.54 -4.04 31.61
CA THR A 56 0.08 -4.12 31.52
C THR A 56 -0.35 -4.85 30.26
N LYS A 57 -1.46 -5.57 30.36
CA LYS A 57 -2.20 -6.14 29.23
C LYS A 57 -3.60 -5.55 29.25
N ASP A 58 -4.01 -4.93 28.15
CA ASP A 58 -5.33 -4.29 28.00
C ASP A 58 -5.65 -3.36 29.19
N LYS A 59 -4.63 -2.60 29.62
CA LYS A 59 -4.67 -1.67 30.78
C LYS A 59 -4.80 -2.34 32.15
N ARG A 60 -4.70 -3.66 32.25
CA ARG A 60 -4.64 -4.42 33.51
C ARG A 60 -3.20 -4.80 33.85
N LEU A 61 -2.81 -4.63 35.10
CA LEU A 61 -1.46 -5.00 35.58
C LEU A 61 -1.18 -6.49 35.38
N LEU A 62 -0.04 -6.80 34.75
CA LEU A 62 0.50 -8.16 34.68
C LEU A 62 1.33 -8.40 35.93
N LEU A 63 0.95 -9.39 36.73
CA LEU A 63 1.69 -9.76 37.93
C LEU A 63 2.87 -10.65 37.55
N PRO A 64 4.08 -10.42 38.12
CA PRO A 64 5.29 -11.20 37.81
C PRO A 64 5.20 -12.68 38.17
N ASP A 65 4.26 -13.05 39.03
CA ASP A 65 4.08 -14.43 39.49
C ASP A 65 2.62 -14.84 39.24
N GLY A 66 2.46 -15.88 38.42
CA GLY A 66 1.26 -16.16 37.67
C GLY A 66 0.00 -16.40 38.51
N GLY A 67 -1.10 -15.75 38.10
CA GLY A 67 -2.42 -16.33 38.29
C GLY A 67 -2.55 -17.57 37.40
N ASP A 68 -2.73 -18.74 38.00
CA ASP A 68 -3.14 -20.06 37.45
C ASP A 68 -2.49 -20.61 36.17
N SER A 69 -1.55 -19.93 35.52
CA SER A 69 -0.92 -20.40 34.29
C SER A 69 0.58 -20.13 34.29
N LYS A 70 1.37 -21.15 34.65
CA LYS A 70 2.85 -21.21 34.56
C LYS A 70 3.42 -21.09 33.13
N ARG A 71 2.67 -20.51 32.18
CA ARG A 71 3.03 -20.48 30.74
C ARG A 71 3.51 -19.12 30.26
N VAL A 72 3.34 -18.07 31.07
CA VAL A 72 3.77 -16.70 30.73
C VAL A 72 4.75 -16.26 31.80
N HIS A 73 5.95 -15.88 31.38
CA HIS A 73 7.05 -15.49 32.25
C HIS A 73 7.53 -14.09 31.85
N ILE A 74 7.93 -13.31 32.85
CA ILE A 74 8.55 -12.00 32.61
C ILE A 74 10.01 -12.12 33.05
N GLU A 75 10.92 -11.87 32.11
CA GLU A 75 12.35 -11.94 32.35
C GLU A 75 13.02 -10.58 32.10
N GLU A 76 14.09 -10.33 32.83
CA GLU A 76 15.00 -9.21 32.60
C GLU A 76 16.43 -9.71 32.44
N ASP A 77 17.22 -9.02 31.63
CA ASP A 77 18.65 -9.34 31.50
C ASP A 77 19.44 -8.91 32.74
N MET A 78 20.66 -9.45 32.89
CA MET A 78 21.55 -9.13 34.02
C MET A 78 21.86 -7.63 34.17
N LYS A 79 21.66 -6.84 33.11
CA LYS A 79 21.91 -5.40 33.09
C LYS A 79 20.66 -4.55 33.35
N GLY A 80 19.46 -5.16 33.43
CA GLY A 80 18.18 -4.47 33.57
C GLY A 80 17.82 -3.56 32.39
N THR A 81 18.39 -3.82 31.21
CA THR A 81 18.17 -3.04 29.98
C THR A 81 17.24 -3.74 29.00
N VAL A 82 17.13 -5.06 29.06
CA VAL A 82 16.28 -5.85 28.17
C VAL A 82 15.20 -6.51 29.01
N HIS A 83 13.95 -6.30 28.61
CA HIS A 83 12.78 -6.89 29.27
C HIS A 83 12.00 -7.73 28.28
N ARG A 84 11.59 -8.93 28.71
CA ARG A 84 10.95 -9.94 27.88
C ARG A 84 9.69 -10.49 28.55
N ILE A 85 8.62 -10.66 27.78
CA ILE A 85 7.50 -11.53 28.12
C ILE A 85 7.62 -12.77 27.25
N ILE A 86 7.78 -13.92 27.89
CA ILE A 86 7.95 -15.22 27.26
C ILE A 86 6.65 -16.01 27.43
N PHE A 87 6.15 -16.57 26.34
CA PHE A 87 4.98 -17.42 26.29
C PHE A 87 5.41 -18.82 25.88
N ASP A 88 5.41 -19.78 26.81
CA ASP A 88 5.72 -21.19 26.52
C ASP A 88 4.74 -21.78 25.51
N LYS A 89 3.48 -21.33 25.59
CA LYS A 89 2.43 -21.63 24.63
C LYS A 89 1.42 -20.50 24.57
N ILE A 90 1.27 -19.90 23.40
CA ILE A 90 0.29 -18.85 23.16
C ILE A 90 -1.09 -19.46 22.98
N VAL A 91 -2.06 -18.88 23.68
CA VAL A 91 -3.48 -19.17 23.55
C VAL A 91 -4.23 -17.89 23.17
N GLU A 92 -5.47 -18.04 22.71
CA GLU A 92 -6.30 -16.92 22.27
C GLU A 92 -6.54 -15.87 23.37
N THR A 93 -6.52 -16.29 24.63
CA THR A 93 -6.68 -15.39 25.78
C THR A 93 -5.44 -14.55 26.06
N ASP A 94 -4.32 -14.77 25.34
CA ASP A 94 -3.11 -13.95 25.40
C ASP A 94 -3.13 -12.76 24.46
N LEU A 95 -4.00 -12.78 23.46
CA LEU A 95 -4.13 -11.69 22.52
C LEU A 95 -4.59 -10.41 23.22
N GLY A 96 -4.13 -9.27 22.74
CA GLY A 96 -4.42 -7.97 23.34
C GLY A 96 -3.26 -6.99 23.20
N VAL A 97 -3.39 -5.85 23.88
CA VAL A 97 -2.41 -4.79 23.86
C VAL A 97 -1.51 -4.90 25.08
N TYR A 98 -0.23 -5.14 24.85
CA TYR A 98 0.80 -5.16 25.88
C TYR A 98 1.45 -3.78 25.98
N SER A 99 1.72 -3.34 27.19
CA SER A 99 2.39 -2.07 27.43
C SER A 99 3.39 -2.19 28.56
N ILE A 100 4.57 -1.61 28.35
CA ILE A 100 5.64 -1.51 29.33
C ILE A 100 5.86 -0.05 29.67
N GLN A 101 5.75 0.28 30.95
CA GLN A 101 6.02 1.60 31.49
C GLN A 101 7.26 1.58 32.38
N ALA A 102 8.23 2.42 32.05
CA ALA A 102 9.47 2.60 32.81
C ALA A 102 9.67 4.10 33.08
N GLU A 103 9.71 4.52 34.35
CA GLU A 103 9.78 5.94 34.73
C GLU A 103 8.69 6.78 34.00
N LYS A 104 9.09 7.64 33.04
CA LYS A 104 8.20 8.50 32.23
C LYS A 104 8.01 8.00 30.79
N VAL A 105 8.63 6.89 30.41
CA VAL A 105 8.52 6.33 29.05
C VAL A 105 7.58 5.14 29.02
N LEU A 106 6.81 5.04 27.94
CA LEU A 106 5.82 3.99 27.69
C LEU A 106 6.03 3.43 26.29
N SER A 107 6.06 2.11 26.16
CA SER A 107 6.01 1.43 24.86
C SER A 107 4.83 0.47 24.84
N THR A 108 4.13 0.41 23.71
CA THR A 108 2.93 -0.40 23.54
C THR A 108 3.06 -1.24 22.29
N ALA A 109 2.61 -2.50 22.35
CA ALA A 109 2.50 -3.36 21.17
C ALA A 109 1.23 -4.19 21.23
N ARG A 110 0.65 -4.43 20.06
CA ARG A 110 -0.50 -5.29 19.86
C ARG A 110 -0.06 -6.69 19.50
N LEU A 111 -0.52 -7.66 20.29
CA LEU A 111 -0.42 -9.08 19.98
C LEU A 111 -1.77 -9.55 19.44
N ASP A 112 -1.84 -9.74 18.13
CA ASP A 112 -3.02 -10.25 17.45
C ASP A 112 -2.75 -11.67 16.92
N MET A 113 -3.83 -12.41 16.66
CA MET A 113 -3.78 -13.68 15.94
C MET A 113 -4.71 -13.59 14.75
N ARG A 114 -4.15 -13.67 13.55
CA ARG A 114 -4.94 -13.92 12.34
C ARG A 114 -5.05 -15.43 12.20
N ARG A 115 -6.17 -15.97 12.67
CA ARG A 115 -6.46 -17.38 12.44
C ARG A 115 -6.68 -17.58 10.95
N SER A 116 -5.72 -18.23 10.30
CA SER A 116 -6.09 -19.10 9.20
C SER A 116 -6.91 -20.25 9.79
N ILE A 117 -8.09 -20.54 9.24
CA ILE A 117 -9.00 -21.61 9.68
C ILE A 117 -8.28 -22.98 9.75
N CYS A 118 -7.16 -23.12 9.02
CA CYS A 118 -6.24 -24.25 9.11
C CYS A 118 -5.72 -24.55 10.53
N LEU A 119 -5.48 -23.55 11.38
CA LEU A 119 -4.92 -23.77 12.73
C LEU A 119 -5.91 -24.41 13.70
N HIS A 120 -7.21 -24.14 13.53
CA HIS A 120 -8.26 -24.75 14.34
C HIS A 120 -8.42 -26.24 14.01
N LEU A 121 -8.21 -26.63 12.75
CA LEU A 121 -8.28 -28.02 12.31
C LEU A 121 -6.98 -28.79 12.56
N VAL A 122 -5.81 -28.16 12.45
CA VAL A 122 -4.51 -28.80 12.78
C VAL A 122 -4.40 -29.06 14.28
N SER A 123 -4.83 -28.13 15.14
CA SER A 123 -4.85 -28.35 16.59
C SER A 123 -5.87 -29.42 17.00
N TYR A 124 -7.05 -29.46 16.37
CA TYR A 124 -8.04 -30.52 16.58
C TYR A 124 -7.53 -31.88 16.06
N ALA A 125 -6.94 -31.92 14.87
CA ALA A 125 -6.35 -33.14 14.29
C ALA A 125 -5.15 -33.66 15.10
N ASN A 126 -4.30 -32.78 15.62
CA ASN A 126 -3.18 -33.17 16.49
C ASN A 126 -3.66 -33.64 17.87
N LYS A 127 -4.69 -33.01 18.44
CA LYS A 127 -5.32 -33.45 19.69
C LYS A 127 -6.07 -34.78 19.54
N MET A 128 -6.55 -35.08 18.32
CA MET A 128 -7.18 -36.35 17.96
C MET A 128 -6.18 -37.44 17.53
N ARG A 129 -4.91 -37.10 17.23
CA ARG A 129 -3.82 -38.06 16.96
C ARG A 129 -3.31 -38.76 18.23
N GLU A 130 -3.54 -38.20 19.41
CA GLU A 130 -3.19 -38.86 20.69
C GLU A 130 -4.20 -39.95 21.11
N ILE A 131 -5.33 -40.09 20.40
CA ILE A 131 -6.35 -41.10 20.69
C ILE A 131 -6.23 -42.22 19.64
N HIS A 132 -5.87 -43.42 20.11
CA HIS A 132 -5.36 -44.53 19.31
C HIS A 132 -6.31 -45.09 18.22
N PHE A 133 -5.67 -45.63 17.18
CA PHE A 133 -6.13 -46.23 15.92
C PHE A 133 -7.34 -47.19 15.98
N SER A 134 -8.26 -47.06 15.02
CA SER A 134 -8.86 -48.22 14.31
C SER A 134 -9.35 -47.84 12.91
N HIS A 135 -9.20 -48.77 11.95
CA HIS A 135 -9.49 -48.63 10.51
C HIS A 135 -10.94 -48.29 10.13
N VAL A 136 -11.83 -48.07 11.10
CA VAL A 136 -13.21 -47.59 10.88
C VAL A 136 -13.26 -46.06 10.76
N PHE A 137 -12.25 -45.35 11.27
CA PHE A 137 -12.27 -43.88 11.37
C PHE A 137 -11.88 -43.15 10.06
N LEU A 138 -11.32 -43.86 9.08
CA LEU A 138 -10.95 -43.27 7.79
C LEU A 138 -12.18 -43.00 6.89
N ILE A 139 -13.31 -43.65 7.18
CA ILE A 139 -14.51 -43.65 6.32
C ILE A 139 -15.42 -42.41 6.57
N LEU A 140 -15.18 -41.61 7.61
CA LEU A 140 -16.05 -40.48 8.00
C LEU A 140 -15.54 -39.08 7.63
N PHE A 141 -14.37 -38.95 6.99
CA PHE A 141 -13.79 -37.65 6.61
C PHE A 141 -13.81 -37.40 5.10
N LEU A 142 -14.75 -38.00 4.37
CA LEU A 142 -15.00 -37.70 2.97
C LEU A 142 -15.87 -36.44 2.89
N VAL A 143 -15.30 -35.34 2.39
CA VAL A 143 -15.93 -34.03 2.33
C VAL A 143 -15.80 -33.48 0.91
N ALA A 144 -16.94 -33.23 0.26
CA ALA A 144 -16.98 -32.53 -1.02
C ALA A 144 -16.43 -31.10 -0.86
N PRO A 145 -15.75 -30.54 -1.87
CA PRO A 145 -15.07 -29.27 -1.76
C PRO A 145 -16.04 -28.16 -1.36
N THR A 146 -15.78 -27.51 -0.24
CA THR A 146 -16.62 -26.44 0.30
C THR A 146 -15.75 -25.21 0.56
N LEU A 147 -16.14 -24.07 -0.01
CA LEU A 147 -15.45 -22.80 0.22
C LEU A 147 -15.73 -22.32 1.65
N LEU A 148 -14.69 -21.88 2.35
CA LEU A 148 -14.80 -21.40 3.73
C LEU A 148 -14.84 -19.86 3.82
N THR A 149 -14.92 -19.18 2.69
CA THR A 149 -14.83 -17.72 2.57
C THR A 149 -16.22 -17.10 2.67
N THR A 150 -16.50 -16.36 3.75
CA THR A 150 -17.74 -15.56 3.88
C THR A 150 -17.59 -14.13 3.36
N ASP A 151 -16.36 -13.63 3.24
CA ASP A 151 -16.07 -12.20 3.07
C ASP A 151 -15.39 -11.83 1.73
N LEU A 152 -15.19 -12.79 0.83
CA LEU A 152 -14.67 -12.48 -0.50
C LEU A 152 -15.79 -11.84 -1.32
N SER A 153 -15.75 -10.52 -1.46
CA SER A 153 -16.57 -9.81 -2.44
C SER A 153 -16.30 -10.41 -3.82
N SER A 154 -17.36 -10.65 -4.60
CA SER A 154 -17.24 -11.11 -5.98
C SER A 154 -16.51 -10.11 -6.88
N GLU A 155 -16.19 -8.93 -6.37
CA GLU A 155 -15.42 -7.87 -7.01
C GLU A 155 -14.17 -7.55 -6.18
N ILE A 156 -13.01 -7.50 -6.84
CA ILE A 156 -11.71 -7.17 -6.26
C ILE A 156 -11.17 -5.96 -7.00
N VAL A 157 -10.92 -4.86 -6.30
CA VAL A 157 -10.41 -3.62 -6.90
C VAL A 157 -8.92 -3.46 -6.56
N MET A 158 -8.08 -3.32 -7.59
CA MET A 158 -6.63 -3.12 -7.43
C MET A 158 -6.16 -1.89 -8.21
N VAL A 159 -5.10 -1.25 -7.74
CA VAL A 159 -4.45 -0.16 -8.47
C VAL A 159 -3.33 -0.72 -9.34
N ALA A 160 -3.17 -0.23 -10.57
CA ALA A 160 -2.09 -0.64 -11.45
C ALA A 160 -0.71 -0.46 -10.77
N GLY A 161 0.18 -1.44 -10.95
CA GLY A 161 1.49 -1.51 -10.32
C GLY A 161 1.50 -2.09 -8.89
N THR A 162 0.34 -2.22 -8.24
CA THR A 162 0.25 -2.86 -6.91
C THR A 162 0.27 -4.38 -7.02
N SER A 163 0.56 -5.03 -5.89
CA SER A 163 0.57 -6.49 -5.78
C SER A 163 -0.32 -6.92 -4.63
N ASN A 164 -1.05 -8.02 -4.79
CA ASN A 164 -1.91 -8.57 -3.76
C ASN A 164 -1.98 -10.10 -3.87
N VAL A 165 -2.35 -10.77 -2.79
CA VAL A 165 -2.56 -12.21 -2.77
C VAL A 165 -4.01 -12.47 -2.40
N ILE A 166 -4.72 -13.13 -3.30
CA ILE A 166 -6.09 -13.58 -3.08
C ILE A 166 -5.99 -14.97 -2.46
N ASP A 167 -6.39 -15.10 -1.20
CA ASP A 167 -6.39 -16.39 -0.50
C ASP A 167 -7.81 -16.97 -0.42
N VAL A 168 -7.96 -18.22 -0.84
CA VAL A 168 -9.23 -18.93 -0.91
C VAL A 168 -9.12 -20.21 -0.06
N PRO A 169 -9.46 -20.14 1.24
CA PRO A 169 -9.59 -21.32 2.09
C PRO A 169 -10.75 -22.22 1.66
N PHE A 170 -10.52 -23.53 1.66
CA PHE A 170 -11.52 -24.54 1.31
C PHE A 170 -11.35 -25.81 2.13
N LEU A 171 -12.43 -26.56 2.32
CA LEU A 171 -12.43 -27.89 2.94
C LEU A 171 -12.70 -28.94 1.87
N ALA A 172 -11.77 -29.88 1.68
CA ALA A 172 -11.96 -31.01 0.77
C ALA A 172 -11.15 -32.23 1.23
N SER A 173 -11.76 -33.41 1.18
CA SER A 173 -11.10 -34.69 1.43
C SER A 173 -11.83 -35.79 0.65
N PRO A 174 -11.16 -36.59 -0.20
CA PRO A 174 -9.70 -36.70 -0.40
C PRO A 174 -9.11 -35.51 -1.17
N LYS A 175 -7.79 -35.55 -1.44
CA LYS A 175 -7.03 -34.49 -2.14
C LYS A 175 -7.78 -34.02 -3.40
N SER A 176 -8.15 -32.74 -3.42
CA SER A 176 -8.87 -32.12 -4.52
C SER A 176 -7.93 -31.58 -5.60
N LYS A 177 -8.43 -31.56 -6.84
CA LYS A 177 -7.82 -30.86 -7.97
C LYS A 177 -8.28 -29.42 -7.94
N VAL A 178 -7.33 -28.49 -7.82
CA VAL A 178 -7.57 -27.04 -7.89
C VAL A 178 -7.20 -26.55 -9.28
N THR A 179 -8.07 -25.74 -9.90
CA THR A 179 -7.84 -25.16 -11.22
C THR A 179 -8.27 -23.70 -11.22
N TRP A 180 -7.32 -22.81 -11.49
CA TRP A 180 -7.56 -21.38 -11.68
C TRP A 180 -7.67 -21.05 -13.17
N THR A 181 -8.71 -20.30 -13.54
CA THR A 181 -8.96 -19.80 -14.90
C THR A 181 -9.16 -18.29 -14.89
N CYS A 182 -8.73 -17.59 -15.93
CA CYS A 182 -8.90 -16.15 -16.11
C CYS A 182 -9.47 -15.87 -17.50
N GLY A 183 -10.51 -15.05 -17.59
CA GLY A 183 -11.17 -14.73 -18.86
C GLY A 183 -12.35 -15.64 -19.15
N ARG A 184 -12.38 -16.32 -20.30
CA ARG A 184 -13.51 -17.20 -20.65
C ARG A 184 -13.46 -18.51 -19.87
N PRO A 185 -14.61 -19.17 -19.61
CA PRO A 185 -14.62 -20.48 -18.98
C PRO A 185 -13.73 -21.46 -19.75
N GLY A 186 -12.63 -21.92 -19.14
CA GLY A 186 -11.66 -22.84 -19.74
C GLY A 186 -10.27 -22.23 -20.03
N ASP A 187 -10.12 -20.91 -20.02
CA ASP A 187 -8.82 -20.26 -20.17
C ASP A 187 -8.03 -20.36 -18.86
N ILE A 188 -7.05 -21.25 -18.81
CA ILE A 188 -6.21 -21.47 -17.63
C ILE A 188 -5.40 -20.20 -17.36
N VAL A 189 -5.35 -19.75 -16.10
CA VAL A 189 -4.44 -18.66 -15.69
C VAL A 189 -3.03 -19.08 -16.11
N PRO A 190 -2.31 -18.30 -16.94
CA PRO A 190 -0.98 -18.68 -17.36
C PRO A 190 -0.06 -18.78 -16.13
N SER A 191 0.16 -19.99 -15.63
CA SER A 191 1.04 -20.23 -14.47
C SER A 191 2.49 -19.83 -14.72
N GLN A 192 2.82 -19.47 -15.97
CA GLN A 192 4.14 -19.08 -16.44
C GLN A 192 4.31 -17.57 -16.68
N LYS A 193 3.27 -16.74 -16.49
CA LYS A 193 3.46 -15.27 -16.55
C LYS A 193 4.03 -14.81 -15.19
N PRO A 194 5.08 -13.96 -15.15
CA PRO A 194 5.76 -13.55 -13.91
C PRO A 194 4.88 -12.75 -12.93
N ARG A 195 3.65 -12.39 -13.34
CA ARG A 195 2.68 -11.66 -12.54
C ARG A 195 1.71 -12.54 -11.77
N PHE A 196 1.62 -13.84 -12.09
CA PHE A 196 0.71 -14.77 -11.45
C PHE A 196 1.51 -15.87 -10.77
N LYS A 197 1.28 -16.07 -9.46
CA LYS A 197 1.82 -17.24 -8.75
C LYS A 197 0.67 -17.91 -8.02
N ILE A 198 0.40 -19.15 -8.41
CA ILE A 198 -0.61 -19.98 -7.77
C ILE A 198 0.10 -20.86 -6.75
N ASP A 199 -0.40 -20.83 -5.53
CA ASP A 199 -0.02 -21.79 -4.50
C ASP A 199 -1.24 -22.62 -4.10
N THR A 200 -1.02 -23.90 -3.85
CA THR A 200 -2.09 -24.84 -3.49
C THR A 200 -1.60 -25.72 -2.35
N GLY A 201 -2.03 -25.35 -1.15
CA GLY A 201 -1.77 -26.09 0.07
C GLY A 201 -2.94 -27.00 0.46
N SER A 202 -2.74 -27.85 1.46
CA SER A 202 -3.84 -28.57 2.10
C SER A 202 -4.75 -27.57 2.83
N GLY A 203 -5.94 -27.30 2.29
CA GLY A 203 -6.97 -26.47 2.92
C GLY A 203 -7.06 -25.01 2.44
N SER A 204 -6.18 -24.58 1.53
CA SER A 204 -6.29 -23.28 0.87
C SER A 204 -5.60 -23.24 -0.49
N THR A 205 -6.07 -22.34 -1.35
CA THR A 205 -5.40 -22.00 -2.59
C THR A 205 -5.30 -20.49 -2.72
N SER A 206 -4.14 -20.01 -3.15
CA SER A 206 -3.89 -18.58 -3.23
C SER A 206 -3.41 -18.19 -4.63
N LEU A 207 -3.91 -17.06 -5.13
CA LEU A 207 -3.48 -16.43 -6.36
C LEU A 207 -2.77 -15.11 -6.03
N ALA A 208 -1.44 -15.10 -6.17
CA ALA A 208 -0.66 -13.88 -6.07
C ALA A 208 -0.67 -13.13 -7.40
N LEU A 209 -1.15 -11.89 -7.36
CA LEU A 209 -1.16 -10.91 -8.43
C LEU A 209 -0.01 -9.92 -8.17
N VAL A 210 1.01 -9.89 -9.03
CA VAL A 210 2.21 -9.05 -8.85
C VAL A 210 2.26 -7.98 -9.93
N LYS A 211 2.37 -6.71 -9.50
CA LYS A 211 2.43 -5.53 -10.39
C LYS A 211 1.33 -5.55 -11.45
N VAL A 212 0.09 -5.53 -10.98
CA VAL A 212 -1.13 -5.64 -11.82
C VAL A 212 -1.19 -4.55 -12.88
N ARG A 213 -1.70 -4.88 -14.06
CA ARG A 213 -1.92 -3.96 -15.18
C ARG A 213 -3.38 -3.94 -15.59
N LEU A 214 -3.80 -2.92 -16.34
CA LEU A 214 -5.14 -2.85 -16.95
C LEU A 214 -5.49 -4.10 -17.78
N GLU A 215 -4.51 -4.70 -18.46
CA GLU A 215 -4.69 -5.94 -19.23
C GLU A 215 -4.98 -7.19 -18.37
N ASP A 216 -4.69 -7.13 -17.07
CA ASP A 216 -4.98 -8.23 -16.15
C ASP A 216 -6.43 -8.15 -15.62
N GLU A 217 -7.21 -7.11 -15.97
CA GLU A 217 -8.64 -7.02 -15.62
C GLU A 217 -9.44 -8.20 -16.17
N GLY A 218 -10.35 -8.75 -15.36
CA GLY A 218 -11.25 -9.79 -15.84
C GLY A 218 -11.81 -10.70 -14.74
N VAL A 219 -12.54 -11.72 -15.19
CA VAL A 219 -13.14 -12.72 -14.29
C VAL A 219 -12.13 -13.83 -14.04
N TYR A 220 -11.75 -13.97 -12.78
CA TYR A 220 -10.96 -15.06 -12.24
C TYR A 220 -11.90 -16.08 -11.62
N GLN A 221 -11.72 -17.34 -11.98
CA GLN A 221 -12.50 -18.43 -11.43
C GLN A 221 -11.58 -19.50 -10.87
N VAL A 222 -11.88 -19.96 -9.66
CA VAL A 222 -11.23 -21.13 -9.07
C VAL A 222 -12.24 -22.25 -8.96
N CYS A 223 -11.88 -23.42 -9.52
CA CYS A 223 -12.64 -24.65 -9.44
C CYS A 223 -11.86 -25.65 -8.59
N ILE A 224 -12.52 -26.22 -7.59
CA ILE A 224 -11.95 -27.21 -6.68
C ILE A 224 -12.83 -28.45 -6.78
N ALA A 225 -12.26 -29.56 -7.23
CA ALA A 225 -13.01 -30.80 -7.46
C ALA A 225 -12.36 -32.00 -6.79
N ASN A 226 -13.15 -32.88 -6.18
CA ASN A 226 -12.75 -34.21 -5.77
C ASN A 226 -13.80 -35.24 -6.22
N GLU A 227 -13.62 -36.51 -5.84
CA GLU A 227 -14.54 -37.60 -6.23
C GLU A 227 -15.97 -37.46 -5.67
N LEU A 228 -16.19 -36.58 -4.69
CA LEU A 228 -17.48 -36.37 -4.03
C LEU A 228 -18.24 -35.14 -4.57
N GLY A 229 -17.57 -34.30 -5.36
CA GLY A 229 -18.17 -33.11 -5.94
C GLY A 229 -17.16 -32.01 -6.26
N ASP A 230 -17.69 -30.85 -6.63
CA ASP A 230 -16.93 -29.68 -7.02
C ASP A 230 -17.53 -28.39 -6.45
N CYS A 231 -16.69 -27.36 -6.31
CA CYS A 231 -17.12 -26.01 -6.01
C CYS A 231 -16.38 -24.99 -6.88
N ILE A 232 -17.06 -23.87 -7.14
CA ILE A 232 -16.58 -22.82 -8.03
C ILE A 232 -16.75 -21.46 -7.34
N LEU A 233 -15.66 -20.69 -7.27
CA LEU A 233 -15.68 -19.29 -6.88
C LEU A 233 -15.33 -18.42 -8.09
N ARG A 234 -16.09 -17.35 -8.30
CA ARG A 234 -15.86 -16.35 -9.35
C ARG A 234 -15.55 -15.00 -8.71
N LEU A 235 -14.48 -14.37 -9.16
CA LEU A 235 -13.95 -13.10 -8.69
C LEU A 235 -13.77 -12.20 -9.90
N ASN A 236 -14.27 -10.97 -9.84
CA ASN A 236 -14.12 -9.98 -10.88
C ASN A 236 -13.02 -9.00 -10.46
N LEU A 237 -11.83 -9.14 -11.04
CA LEU A 237 -10.74 -8.20 -10.79
C LEU A 237 -11.01 -6.94 -11.61
N LYS A 238 -11.02 -5.79 -10.94
CA LYS A 238 -11.07 -4.44 -11.51
C LYS A 238 -9.75 -3.72 -11.25
N VAL A 239 -9.17 -3.15 -12.31
CA VAL A 239 -7.88 -2.46 -12.21
C VAL A 239 -8.06 -0.98 -12.46
N LEU A 240 -7.69 -0.18 -11.46
CA LEU A 240 -7.71 1.27 -11.52
C LEU A 240 -6.31 1.80 -11.80
N ASP A 241 -6.18 2.68 -12.77
CA ASP A 241 -4.92 3.32 -13.14
C ASP A 241 -5.10 4.84 -13.29
N ARG A 242 -3.99 5.56 -13.33
CA ARG A 242 -3.97 6.96 -13.74
C ARG A 242 -4.04 7.03 -15.27
N PRO A 243 -4.50 8.15 -15.86
CA PRO A 243 -4.49 8.28 -17.30
C PRO A 243 -3.06 8.23 -17.84
N SER A 244 -2.90 7.76 -19.08
CA SER A 244 -1.64 7.96 -19.81
C SER A 244 -1.44 9.45 -20.11
N ALA A 245 -0.24 9.84 -20.55
CA ALA A 245 -0.02 11.21 -20.98
C ALA A 245 -0.97 11.57 -22.16
N PRO A 246 -1.46 12.82 -22.24
CA PRO A 246 -2.10 13.35 -23.44
C PRO A 246 -1.17 13.25 -24.65
N ARG A 247 -1.72 13.39 -25.86
CA ARG A 247 -0.95 13.21 -27.10
C ARG A 247 -0.94 14.49 -27.91
N GLN A 248 0.14 14.71 -28.65
CA GLN A 248 0.28 15.78 -29.65
C GLN A 248 -0.17 17.18 -29.15
N PRO A 249 0.46 17.75 -28.11
CA PRO A 249 0.18 19.13 -27.74
C PRO A 249 0.72 20.07 -28.83
N GLU A 250 -0.14 20.96 -29.33
CA GLU A 250 0.13 21.90 -30.42
C GLU A 250 -0.48 23.27 -30.13
N ALA A 251 0.22 24.34 -30.53
CA ALA A 251 -0.29 25.70 -30.44
C ALA A 251 -0.92 26.16 -31.77
N LYS A 252 -2.08 26.81 -31.66
CA LYS A 252 -2.81 27.48 -32.73
C LYS A 252 -2.99 28.96 -32.39
N ASP A 253 -3.37 29.75 -33.39
CA ASP A 253 -3.70 31.18 -33.25
C ASP A 253 -2.65 31.98 -32.46
N ASN A 254 -1.37 31.69 -32.72
CA ASN A 254 -0.24 32.34 -32.06
C ASN A 254 -0.15 33.82 -32.44
N THR A 255 -0.19 34.69 -31.44
CA THR A 255 -0.04 36.15 -31.52
C THR A 255 1.23 36.59 -30.81
N SER A 256 1.40 37.88 -30.52
CA SER A 256 2.53 38.36 -29.71
C SER A 256 2.35 38.07 -28.22
N GLU A 257 1.12 37.94 -27.74
CA GLU A 257 0.80 37.91 -26.30
C GLU A 257 -0.11 36.74 -25.89
N SER A 258 -0.60 35.98 -26.86
CA SER A 258 -1.53 34.88 -26.64
C SER A 258 -1.43 33.79 -27.72
N LEU A 259 -1.85 32.59 -27.37
CA LEU A 259 -2.04 31.47 -28.28
C LEU A 259 -3.12 30.54 -27.74
N ILE A 260 -3.57 29.58 -28.55
CA ILE A 260 -4.49 28.53 -28.12
C ILE A 260 -3.72 27.21 -28.11
N LEU A 261 -3.60 26.58 -26.94
CA LEU A 261 -3.00 25.25 -26.85
C LEU A 261 -4.10 24.19 -27.07
N THR A 262 -3.79 23.18 -27.86
CA THR A 262 -4.68 22.05 -28.18
C THR A 262 -3.92 20.73 -28.03
N TRP A 263 -4.60 19.64 -27.70
CA TRP A 263 -4.01 18.30 -27.61
C TRP A 263 -5.02 17.22 -27.98
N LEU A 264 -4.55 15.98 -28.11
CA LEU A 264 -5.37 14.78 -28.24
C LEU A 264 -5.52 14.08 -26.89
N PRO A 265 -6.65 13.37 -26.68
CA PRO A 265 -6.89 12.64 -25.44
C PRO A 265 -5.85 11.53 -25.24
N PRO A 266 -5.63 11.12 -23.98
CA PRO A 266 -4.72 10.02 -23.65
C PRO A 266 -5.16 8.73 -24.35
N GLU A 267 -4.20 7.85 -24.64
CA GLU A 267 -4.45 6.54 -25.23
C GLU A 267 -5.19 5.61 -24.26
N SER A 268 -4.86 5.70 -22.97
CA SER A 268 -5.59 5.03 -21.89
C SER A 268 -6.06 6.06 -20.87
N PRO A 269 -7.37 6.21 -20.61
CA PRO A 269 -7.89 7.12 -19.58
C PRO A 269 -7.60 6.62 -18.15
N GLY A 270 -6.97 5.45 -17.98
CA GLY A 270 -6.59 4.88 -16.69
C GLY A 270 -7.74 4.24 -15.92
N VAL A 271 -9.00 4.55 -16.25
CA VAL A 271 -10.17 3.85 -15.75
C VAL A 271 -10.68 2.96 -16.88
N LEU A 272 -10.73 1.64 -16.66
CA LEU A 272 -11.45 0.79 -17.60
C LEU A 272 -12.96 1.04 -17.42
N LEU A 273 -13.52 1.60 -18.48
CA LEU A 273 -14.91 1.60 -18.88
C LEU A 273 -15.58 0.29 -18.43
N SER A 274 -16.24 0.29 -17.28
CA SER A 274 -17.45 -0.54 -17.20
C SER A 274 -18.32 -0.04 -18.37
N PRO A 275 -18.72 -0.89 -19.33
CA PRO A 275 -19.52 -0.47 -20.49
C PRO A 275 -20.87 0.15 -20.10
N GLU A 276 -21.22 0.07 -18.81
CA GLU A 276 -22.43 0.60 -18.18
C GLU A 276 -22.21 1.95 -17.47
N LEU A 277 -20.97 2.43 -17.33
CA LEU A 277 -20.67 3.76 -16.79
C LEU A 277 -20.24 4.71 -17.92
N GLU A 278 -20.81 5.92 -17.91
CA GLU A 278 -20.35 6.99 -18.79
C GLU A 278 -18.84 7.24 -18.60
N PRO A 279 -18.10 7.58 -19.67
CA PRO A 279 -16.68 7.88 -19.56
C PRO A 279 -16.48 9.06 -18.60
N GLU A 280 -15.74 8.80 -17.52
CA GLU A 280 -15.42 9.84 -16.54
C GLU A 280 -14.68 10.99 -17.22
N VAL A 281 -15.22 12.20 -17.08
CA VAL A 281 -14.64 13.40 -17.69
C VAL A 281 -13.27 13.68 -17.05
N LEU A 282 -12.20 13.56 -17.85
CA LEU A 282 -10.84 13.84 -17.41
C LEU A 282 -10.62 15.33 -17.19
N GLU A 283 -9.85 15.67 -16.15
CA GLU A 283 -9.31 17.01 -15.94
C GLU A 283 -7.94 17.11 -16.60
N TYR A 284 -7.61 18.21 -17.26
CA TYR A 284 -6.29 18.46 -17.83
C TYR A 284 -5.62 19.63 -17.13
N LEU A 285 -4.38 19.44 -16.70
CA LEU A 285 -3.52 20.49 -16.12
C LEU A 285 -2.54 20.98 -17.17
N VAL A 286 -2.56 22.29 -17.46
CA VAL A 286 -1.66 22.92 -18.42
C VAL A 286 -0.70 23.87 -17.71
N GLU A 287 0.58 23.73 -18.02
CA GLU A 287 1.63 24.58 -17.49
C GLU A 287 2.50 25.14 -18.63
N CYS A 288 3.07 26.32 -18.42
CA CYS A 288 4.02 26.94 -19.33
C CYS A 288 5.32 27.29 -18.62
N ARG A 289 6.41 27.38 -19.37
CA ARG A 289 7.61 28.09 -18.96
C ARG A 289 8.27 28.76 -20.15
N GLU A 290 9.01 29.82 -19.90
CA GLU A 290 9.98 30.31 -20.87
C GLU A 290 11.14 29.33 -20.99
N VAL A 291 11.70 29.18 -22.19
CA VAL A 291 12.86 28.31 -22.43
C VAL A 291 14.08 28.76 -21.61
N SER A 292 14.19 30.06 -21.33
CA SER A 292 15.19 30.66 -20.44
C SER A 292 14.96 30.33 -18.95
N SER A 293 13.74 29.98 -18.56
CA SER A 293 13.36 29.69 -17.18
C SER A 293 13.35 28.19 -16.90
N LYS A 294 13.63 27.82 -15.65
CA LYS A 294 13.44 26.45 -15.17
C LYS A 294 12.12 26.23 -14.45
N VAL A 295 11.39 27.31 -14.17
CA VAL A 295 10.17 27.29 -13.35
C VAL A 295 8.95 27.18 -14.26
N TRP A 296 8.13 26.16 -14.01
CA TRP A 296 6.82 25.99 -14.65
C TRP A 296 5.76 26.81 -13.91
N ARG A 297 4.87 27.42 -14.67
CA ARG A 297 3.73 28.20 -14.20
C ARG A 297 2.44 27.54 -14.65
N GLU A 298 1.50 27.34 -13.74
CA GLU A 298 0.16 26.87 -14.09
C GLU A 298 -0.56 27.93 -14.94
N ILE A 299 -1.05 27.51 -16.10
CA ILE A 299 -1.90 28.33 -16.96
C ILE A 299 -3.36 28.16 -16.54
N GLY A 300 -3.76 26.92 -16.27
CA GLY A 300 -5.11 26.59 -15.85
C GLY A 300 -5.42 25.12 -16.06
N ARG A 301 -6.70 24.80 -15.87
CA ARG A 301 -7.23 23.45 -15.95
C ARG A 301 -8.51 23.40 -16.76
N THR A 302 -8.73 22.29 -17.46
CA THR A 302 -9.95 22.05 -18.22
C THR A 302 -10.61 20.76 -17.79
N HIS A 303 -11.94 20.68 -17.90
CA HIS A 303 -12.71 19.47 -17.62
C HIS A 303 -13.33 18.97 -18.92
N GLY A 304 -12.73 17.92 -19.51
CA GLY A 304 -13.17 17.35 -20.79
C GLY A 304 -12.69 18.11 -22.03
N ASP A 305 -12.52 19.43 -21.96
CA ASP A 305 -12.02 20.22 -23.09
C ASP A 305 -10.55 19.92 -23.40
N LEU A 306 -10.27 19.72 -24.69
CA LEU A 306 -8.93 19.41 -25.23
C LEU A 306 -8.18 20.65 -25.72
N THR A 307 -8.57 21.83 -25.23
CA THR A 307 -7.99 23.10 -25.60
C THR A 307 -8.04 24.10 -24.46
N ILE A 308 -7.02 24.97 -24.37
CA ILE A 308 -7.02 26.09 -23.44
C ILE A 308 -6.41 27.35 -24.10
N PRO A 309 -7.04 28.52 -23.97
CA PRO A 309 -6.41 29.78 -24.36
C PRO A 309 -5.31 30.15 -23.37
N VAL A 310 -4.17 30.57 -23.89
CA VAL A 310 -3.01 31.05 -23.12
C VAL A 310 -2.83 32.53 -23.41
N THR A 311 -2.78 33.35 -22.35
CA THR A 311 -2.62 34.80 -22.44
C THR A 311 -1.49 35.29 -21.53
N GLY A 312 -1.00 36.51 -21.76
CA GLY A 312 0.06 37.10 -20.95
C GLY A 312 1.44 36.55 -21.28
N LEU A 313 1.67 36.22 -22.55
CA LEU A 313 2.97 35.86 -23.08
C LEU A 313 3.74 37.13 -23.48
N GLU A 314 5.05 37.11 -23.36
CA GLU A 314 5.89 38.22 -23.84
C GLU A 314 6.14 38.09 -25.35
N PRO A 315 6.12 39.21 -26.10
CA PRO A 315 6.45 39.20 -27.54
C PRO A 315 7.87 38.72 -27.82
N ASN A 316 8.06 37.99 -28.92
CA ASN A 316 9.36 37.49 -29.39
C ASN A 316 10.11 36.63 -28.35
N GLN A 317 9.38 35.86 -27.55
CA GLN A 317 9.92 34.99 -26.52
C GLN A 317 9.59 33.52 -26.81
N ASN A 318 10.48 32.62 -26.39
CA ASN A 318 10.31 31.17 -26.57
C ASN A 318 9.71 30.53 -25.33
N TYR A 319 8.60 29.82 -25.52
CA TYR A 319 7.91 29.09 -24.46
C TYR A 319 7.87 27.58 -24.73
N LEU A 320 7.88 26.81 -23.65
CA LEU A 320 7.50 25.40 -23.63
C LEU A 320 6.18 25.28 -22.87
N PHE A 321 5.28 24.46 -23.43
CA PHE A 321 4.03 24.13 -22.77
C PHE A 321 4.03 22.65 -22.46
N ARG A 322 3.36 22.28 -21.37
CA ARG A 322 3.13 20.89 -21.04
C ARG A 322 1.72 20.66 -20.53
N VAL A 323 1.17 19.49 -20.85
CA VAL A 323 -0.17 19.09 -20.43
C VAL A 323 -0.15 17.69 -19.81
N ALA A 324 -0.94 17.50 -18.77
CA ALA A 324 -1.17 16.20 -18.14
C ALA A 324 -2.67 15.96 -17.94
N ALA A 325 -3.10 14.71 -18.09
CA ALA A 325 -4.48 14.28 -17.81
C ALA A 325 -4.60 13.81 -16.36
N MET A 326 -5.79 13.93 -15.78
CA MET A 326 -6.04 13.61 -14.38
C MET A 326 -7.42 12.98 -14.20
N ASN A 327 -7.47 11.92 -13.41
CA ASN A 327 -8.69 11.28 -12.93
C ASN A 327 -8.66 11.21 -11.40
N GLN A 328 -9.67 10.59 -10.77
CA GLN A 328 -9.73 10.42 -9.31
C GLN A 328 -8.54 9.65 -8.71
N ARG A 329 -7.80 8.87 -9.51
CA ARG A 329 -6.62 8.10 -9.07
C ARG A 329 -5.32 8.89 -9.17
N GLY A 330 -5.32 9.98 -9.92
CA GLY A 330 -4.24 10.94 -9.99
C GLY A 330 -3.91 11.38 -11.41
N ARG A 331 -2.79 12.09 -11.52
CA ARG A 331 -2.30 12.73 -12.73
C ARG A 331 -1.38 11.82 -13.53
N SER A 332 -1.48 11.90 -14.85
CA SER A 332 -0.54 11.31 -15.80
C SER A 332 0.85 11.97 -15.72
N GLU A 333 1.79 11.41 -16.47
CA GLU A 333 2.99 12.15 -16.86
C GLU A 333 2.63 13.34 -17.77
N PHE A 334 3.49 14.36 -17.77
CA PHE A 334 3.35 15.50 -18.66
C PHE A 334 3.87 15.18 -20.06
N VAL A 335 3.16 15.66 -21.08
CA VAL A 335 3.68 15.74 -22.45
C VAL A 335 4.04 17.20 -22.76
N GLU A 336 5.26 17.42 -23.24
CA GLU A 336 5.76 18.76 -23.60
C GLU A 336 5.60 19.05 -25.10
N THR A 337 5.37 20.31 -25.45
CA THR A 337 5.46 20.79 -26.82
C THR A 337 6.92 20.93 -27.26
N LYS A 338 7.14 21.07 -28.57
CA LYS A 338 8.37 21.72 -29.06
C LYS A 338 8.38 23.19 -28.59
N PRO A 339 9.54 23.87 -28.54
CA PRO A 339 9.60 25.30 -28.26
C PRO A 339 8.74 26.11 -29.24
N ILE A 340 7.95 27.04 -28.73
CA ILE A 340 7.05 27.90 -29.50
C ILE A 340 7.46 29.36 -29.29
N SER A 341 7.80 30.05 -30.38
CA SER A 341 8.12 31.48 -30.35
C SER A 341 6.86 32.31 -30.54
N THR A 342 6.60 33.27 -29.66
CA THR A 342 5.53 34.27 -29.86
C THR A 342 5.89 35.21 -31.01
N LYS A 343 4.87 35.75 -31.68
CA LYS A 343 5.09 36.72 -32.77
C LYS A 343 5.66 38.03 -32.23
N LEU A 344 6.32 38.79 -33.10
CA LEU A 344 6.68 40.17 -32.79
C LEU A 344 5.42 41.01 -32.60
N HIS A 345 5.46 41.96 -31.66
CA HIS A 345 4.42 42.97 -31.52
C HIS A 345 4.54 43.95 -32.69
N TYR A 346 3.81 43.69 -33.78
CA TYR A 346 3.63 44.69 -34.82
C TYR A 346 2.63 45.70 -34.29
N GLY A 347 3.14 46.80 -33.72
CA GLY A 347 2.34 48.00 -33.54
C GLY A 347 1.69 48.34 -34.88
N ARG A 348 0.41 48.76 -34.84
CA ARG A 348 -0.33 49.25 -36.01
C ARG A 348 0.64 50.10 -36.85
N LEU A 349 0.97 49.63 -38.05
CA LEU A 349 1.71 50.45 -39.01
C LEU A 349 0.83 51.67 -39.25
N THR A 350 1.04 52.75 -38.50
CA THR A 350 0.60 54.07 -38.93
C THR A 350 1.35 54.28 -40.23
N CYS A 351 0.62 54.31 -41.33
CA CYS A 351 1.10 54.46 -42.69
C CYS A 351 1.90 55.77 -42.86
N ASN A 352 3.12 55.84 -42.33
CA ASN A 352 4.04 56.98 -42.49
C ASN A 352 5.49 56.52 -42.71
N ALA A 353 5.80 55.23 -42.56
CA ALA A 353 7.16 54.71 -42.80
C ALA A 353 7.45 54.38 -44.28
N LEU A 354 6.44 54.41 -45.17
CA LEU A 354 6.63 54.08 -46.60
C LEU A 354 7.06 55.27 -47.47
N VAL A 355 7.23 56.48 -46.92
CA VAL A 355 7.58 57.69 -47.71
C VAL A 355 9.07 58.04 -47.66
N ILE A 356 9.86 57.49 -46.72
CA ILE A 356 11.25 57.94 -46.53
C ILE A 356 12.26 57.17 -47.39
N PHE A 357 11.94 55.96 -47.89
CA PHE A 357 12.90 55.18 -48.69
C PHE A 357 13.02 55.60 -50.17
N THR A 358 12.12 56.43 -50.69
CA THR A 358 12.16 56.89 -52.10
C THR A 358 12.86 58.23 -52.34
N LEU A 359 13.29 58.95 -51.31
CA LEU A 359 13.91 60.28 -51.46
C LEU A 359 15.43 60.33 -51.22
N ILE A 360 16.06 59.23 -50.78
CA ILE A 360 17.50 59.19 -50.50
C ILE A 360 18.33 58.74 -51.72
N ASN A 361 17.68 58.27 -52.81
CA ASN A 361 18.36 57.80 -54.03
C ASN A 361 18.25 58.75 -55.23
N SER A 362 17.91 60.03 -55.05
CA SER A 362 17.76 60.98 -56.19
C SER A 362 18.40 62.35 -55.98
N GLN A 363 19.57 62.45 -55.32
CA GLN A 363 20.43 63.63 -55.41
C GLN A 363 21.85 63.24 -55.80
#